data_AF-A0A9E6RKT4-F1
#
_entry.id   AF-A0A9E6RKT4-F1
#
_cell.length_a   1.000
_cell.length_b   1.000
_cell.length_c   1.000
_cell.angle_alpha   90.00
_cell.angle_beta   90.00
_cell.angle_gamma   90.00
#
_symmetry.space_group_name_H-M   'P 1'
#
loop_
_entity.id
_entity.type
_entity.pdbx_description
1 polymer ?
#
loop_
_entity_poly.entity_id
_entity_poly.type
_entity_poly.pdbx_seq_one_letter_code
_entity_poly.pdbx_strand_id
1 'polypeptide(L)'
;MTRQGLFLSAWIALLIAATPAAAQRVDTPTSGVNKLVRTPLPYWQVGDVDRELSRLCSMGQFNQRAMYRFSAHFSGNNGQSLVGGAKGSGLNLVDPLSRANPEFDYWFYRDRTANCIVFRAAVDGSGVRRDGPLPTNPPFRPTR
;
A
#
# COMPACT_ATOMS: atom_id res chain seq x y z
N MET A 1 63.53 20.05 -45.45
CA MET A 1 63.34 21.33 -44.73
C MET A 1 61.83 21.63 -44.67
N THR A 2 61.27 21.48 -43.46
CA THR A 2 60.14 22.24 -42.84
C THR A 2 59.01 22.85 -43.67
N ARG A 3 57.75 22.47 -43.33
CA ARG A 3 56.63 23.30 -42.80
C ARG A 3 55.31 22.50 -42.86
N GLN A 4 54.71 22.04 -41.75
CA GLN A 4 53.81 22.75 -40.80
C GLN A 4 52.62 23.49 -41.43
N GLY A 5 51.41 23.14 -40.98
CA GLY A 5 50.14 23.85 -41.16
C GLY A 5 49.03 22.92 -41.68
N LEU A 6 47.81 22.88 -41.16
CA LEU A 6 47.14 23.64 -40.13
C LEU A 6 45.88 22.82 -39.77
N PHE A 7 45.64 22.65 -38.48
CA PHE A 7 44.42 22.06 -37.94
C PHE A 7 43.22 22.92 -38.35
N LEU A 8 42.19 22.30 -38.94
CA LEU A 8 40.86 22.90 -39.06
C LEU A 8 39.88 22.05 -38.27
N SER A 9 39.54 22.60 -37.12
CA SER A 9 38.65 22.11 -36.09
C SER A 9 37.24 21.86 -36.64
N ALA A 10 36.81 20.60 -36.62
CA ALA A 10 35.42 20.25 -36.86
C ALA A 10 34.60 20.65 -35.62
N TRP A 11 33.79 21.69 -35.75
CA TRP A 11 32.82 22.09 -34.75
C TRP A 11 31.68 21.06 -34.73
N ILE A 12 31.69 20.18 -33.73
CA ILE A 12 30.58 19.27 -33.45
C ILE A 12 29.45 20.09 -32.85
N ALA A 13 28.39 20.32 -33.63
CA ALA A 13 27.15 20.89 -33.14
C ALA A 13 26.48 19.87 -32.21
N LEU A 14 26.55 20.11 -30.89
CA LEU A 14 25.89 19.30 -29.88
C LEU A 14 24.39 19.61 -29.88
N LEU A 15 23.61 18.80 -30.60
CA LEU A 15 22.15 18.82 -30.54
C LEU A 15 21.70 18.31 -29.17
N ILE A 16 21.29 19.23 -28.30
CA ILE A 16 20.63 18.91 -27.03
C ILE A 16 19.22 18.41 -27.38
N ALA A 17 19.05 17.09 -27.47
CA ALA A 17 17.74 16.47 -27.58
C ALA A 17 17.00 16.67 -26.24
N ALA A 18 16.03 17.59 -26.22
CA ALA A 18 15.12 17.76 -25.10
C ALA A 18 14.24 16.50 -25.00
N THR A 19 14.59 15.57 -24.12
CA THR A 19 13.73 14.44 -23.77
C THR A 19 12.50 14.98 -23.04
N PRO A 20 11.27 14.83 -23.57
CA PRO A 20 10.09 15.16 -22.80
C PRO A 20 10.05 14.22 -21.59
N ALA A 21 10.13 14.80 -20.39
CA ALA A 21 9.89 14.07 -19.16
C ALA A 21 8.48 13.48 -19.24
N ALA A 22 8.40 12.15 -19.40
CA ALA A 22 7.13 11.44 -19.31
C ALA A 22 6.60 11.63 -17.89
N ALA A 23 5.69 12.58 -17.71
CA ALA A 23 4.92 12.73 -16.50
C ALA A 23 4.10 11.44 -16.33
N GLN A 24 4.55 10.58 -15.43
CA GLN A 24 3.81 9.39 -15.05
C GLN A 24 2.51 9.85 -14.40
N ARG A 25 1.41 9.80 -15.17
CA ARG A 25 0.07 9.96 -14.62
C ARG A 25 -0.14 8.82 -13.64
N VAL A 26 -0.20 9.16 -12.36
CA VAL A 26 -0.71 8.25 -11.34
C VAL A 26 -2.22 8.24 -11.53
N ASP A 27 -2.72 7.26 -12.28
CA ASP A 27 -4.15 7.06 -12.43
C ASP A 27 -4.75 6.78 -11.05
N THR A 28 -5.52 7.73 -10.54
CA THR A 28 -6.33 7.55 -9.34
C THR A 28 -7.46 6.57 -9.67
N PRO A 29 -7.55 5.41 -9.00
CA PRO A 29 -8.57 4.42 -9.34
C PRO A 29 -9.96 5.00 -9.09
N THR A 30 -10.77 5.04 -10.15
CA THR A 30 -12.19 5.43 -10.15
C THR A 30 -13.01 4.47 -9.27
N SER A 31 -13.99 5.01 -8.55
CA SER A 31 -14.92 4.29 -7.67
C SER A 31 -15.47 2.99 -8.28
N GLY A 32 -15.23 1.85 -7.62
CA GLY A 32 -15.82 0.54 -7.98
C GLY A 32 -14.85 -0.65 -8.05
N VAL A 33 -13.54 -0.42 -7.98
CA VAL A 33 -12.53 -1.48 -8.17
C VAL A 33 -12.15 -2.10 -6.82
N ASN A 34 -11.97 -3.43 -6.77
CA ASN A 34 -11.23 -4.09 -5.70
C ASN A 34 -9.95 -3.29 -5.43
N LYS A 35 -9.90 -2.53 -4.33
CA LYS A 35 -8.74 -1.68 -4.03
C LYS A 35 -7.61 -2.63 -3.64
N LEU A 36 -6.81 -3.04 -4.62
CA LEU A 36 -5.61 -3.84 -4.46
C LEU A 36 -4.42 -2.89 -4.34
N VAL A 37 -3.93 -2.68 -3.13
CA VAL A 37 -2.66 -1.97 -2.92
C VAL A 37 -1.52 -2.97 -3.03
N ARG A 38 -0.47 -2.67 -3.80
CA ARG A 38 0.74 -3.51 -3.90
C ARG A 38 1.92 -2.78 -3.28
N THR A 39 2.68 -3.45 -2.42
CA THR A 39 3.86 -2.86 -1.76
C THR A 39 4.92 -3.92 -1.44
N PRO A 40 6.23 -3.59 -1.49
CA PRO A 40 7.30 -4.47 -1.05
C PRO A 40 7.46 -4.51 0.49
N LEU A 41 6.68 -3.76 1.24
CA LEU A 41 6.68 -3.84 2.71
C LEU A 41 6.15 -5.20 3.19
N PRO A 42 6.41 -5.58 4.45
CA PRO A 42 5.77 -6.74 5.05
C PRO A 42 4.32 -6.43 5.48
N TYR A 43 3.46 -7.45 5.51
CA TYR A 43 2.01 -7.29 5.74
C TYR A 43 1.63 -6.61 7.06
N TRP A 44 2.45 -6.72 8.10
CA TRP A 44 2.19 -6.07 9.39
C TRP A 44 2.37 -4.55 9.37
N GLN A 45 2.87 -3.97 8.27
CA GLN A 45 2.91 -2.51 8.07
C GLN A 45 1.55 -1.94 7.64
N VAL A 46 0.52 -2.78 7.49
CA VAL A 46 -0.81 -2.33 7.11
C VAL A 46 -1.52 -1.55 8.23
N GLY A 47 -1.08 -1.66 9.48
CA GLY A 47 -1.66 -0.97 10.63
C GLY A 47 -1.23 -1.61 11.94
N ASP A 48 -1.83 -1.16 13.04
CA ASP A 48 -1.53 -1.70 14.37
C ASP A 48 -2.37 -2.95 14.64
N VAL A 49 -1.77 -3.97 15.27
CA VAL A 49 -2.51 -5.16 15.68
C VAL A 49 -3.53 -4.80 16.76
N ASP A 50 -4.79 -5.16 16.53
CA ASP A 50 -5.84 -5.10 17.54
C ASP A 50 -6.09 -6.50 18.10
N ARG A 51 -5.68 -6.73 19.35
CA ARG A 51 -5.75 -8.05 19.98
C ARG A 51 -7.17 -8.51 20.23
N GLU A 52 -8.07 -7.60 20.60
CA GLU A 52 -9.45 -7.95 20.88
C GLU A 52 -10.19 -8.26 19.58
N LEU A 53 -10.01 -7.45 18.55
CA LEU A 53 -10.61 -7.73 17.24
C LEU A 53 -10.00 -8.99 16.59
N SER A 54 -8.72 -9.28 16.82
CA SER A 54 -8.11 -10.54 16.37
C SER A 54 -8.77 -11.74 17.05
N ARG A 55 -9.00 -11.67 18.36
CA ARG A 55 -9.74 -12.71 19.11
C ARG A 55 -11.14 -12.92 18.56
N LEU A 56 -11.88 -11.83 18.30
CA LEU A 56 -13.22 -11.90 17.70
C LEU A 56 -13.19 -12.48 16.27
N CYS A 57 -12.21 -12.07 15.46
CA CYS A 57 -12.05 -12.60 14.11
C CYS A 57 -11.78 -14.11 14.10
N SER A 58 -10.94 -14.60 15.01
CA SER A 58 -10.66 -16.03 15.17
C SER A 58 -11.90 -16.84 15.57
N MET A 59 -12.90 -16.20 16.17
CA MET A 59 -14.20 -16.81 16.51
C MET A 59 -15.28 -16.59 15.44
N GLY A 60 -14.97 -15.92 14.33
CA GLY A 60 -15.98 -15.61 13.30
C GLY A 60 -16.90 -14.44 13.64
N GLN A 61 -16.54 -13.61 14.62
CA GLN A 61 -17.36 -12.50 15.14
C GLN A 61 -16.86 -11.12 14.72
N PHE A 62 -15.79 -11.04 13.94
CA PHE A 62 -15.28 -9.78 13.37
C PHE A 62 -14.49 -10.10 12.09
N ASN A 63 -15.16 -10.17 10.94
CA ASN A 63 -14.61 -10.76 9.72
C ASN A 63 -15.05 -10.01 8.47
N GLN A 64 -14.42 -10.29 7.32
CA GLN A 64 -14.92 -9.75 6.06
C GLN A 64 -16.22 -10.44 5.65
N ARG A 65 -17.17 -9.63 5.19
CA ARG A 65 -18.41 -10.12 4.57
C ARG A 65 -18.11 -10.84 3.25
N ALA A 66 -17.40 -10.18 2.35
CA ALA A 66 -16.82 -10.75 1.14
C ALA A 66 -15.28 -10.71 1.23
N MET A 67 -14.65 -11.89 1.26
CA MET A 67 -13.19 -11.98 1.39
C MET A 67 -12.48 -11.27 0.25
N TYR A 68 -11.46 -10.48 0.58
CA TYR A 68 -10.56 -9.79 -0.35
C TYR A 68 -11.22 -8.80 -1.32
N ARG A 69 -12.49 -8.43 -1.09
CA ARG A 69 -13.16 -7.33 -1.82
C ARG A 69 -12.35 -6.03 -1.73
N PHE A 70 -11.75 -5.78 -0.57
CA PHE A 70 -10.65 -4.84 -0.41
C PHE A 70 -9.42 -5.66 -0.02
N SER A 71 -8.26 -5.37 -0.59
CA SER A 71 -7.06 -6.16 -0.29
C SER A 71 -5.76 -5.39 -0.45
N ALA A 72 -4.74 -5.81 0.28
CA ALA A 72 -3.38 -5.35 0.08
C ALA A 72 -2.46 -6.55 -0.12
N HIS A 73 -1.68 -6.51 -1.19
CA HIS A 73 -0.70 -7.52 -1.56
C HIS A 73 0.70 -7.03 -1.21
N PHE A 74 1.31 -7.70 -0.25
CA PHE A 74 2.66 -7.49 0.23
C PHE A 74 3.57 -8.49 -0.46
N SER A 75 4.51 -8.00 -1.27
CA SER A 75 5.31 -8.83 -2.18
C SER A 75 6.82 -8.72 -1.97
N GLY A 76 7.26 -8.14 -0.85
CA GLY A 76 8.70 -8.04 -0.53
C GLY A 76 9.30 -9.36 -0.06
N ASN A 77 10.62 -9.45 0.11
CA ASN A 77 11.26 -10.70 0.52
C ASN A 77 10.89 -11.16 1.95
N ASN A 78 10.35 -10.27 2.78
CA ASN A 78 9.90 -10.55 4.14
C ASN A 78 8.42 -10.22 4.29
N GLY A 79 7.67 -11.09 4.98
CA GLY A 79 6.27 -10.83 5.31
C GLY A 79 5.34 -10.75 4.08
N GLN A 80 5.58 -11.59 3.07
CA GLN A 80 4.68 -11.71 1.91
C GLN A 80 3.32 -12.20 2.36
N SER A 81 2.28 -11.48 1.96
CA SER A 81 0.91 -11.93 2.18
C SER A 81 -0.07 -11.11 1.34
N LEU A 82 -1.22 -11.72 1.07
CA LEU A 82 -2.44 -10.99 0.80
C LEU A 82 -3.18 -10.77 2.11
N VAL A 83 -3.59 -9.54 2.40
CA VAL A 83 -4.52 -9.23 3.51
C VAL A 83 -5.80 -8.69 2.94
N GLY A 84 -6.94 -9.07 3.54
CA GLY A 84 -8.24 -8.55 3.17
C GLY A 84 -8.57 -7.29 3.95
N GLY A 85 -9.59 -6.53 3.54
CA GLY A 85 -9.94 -5.25 4.13
C GLY A 85 -11.44 -5.05 4.32
N ALA A 86 -11.81 -4.24 5.32
CA ALA A 86 -13.15 -3.74 5.56
C ALA A 86 -13.10 -2.32 6.17
N LYS A 87 -14.19 -1.56 6.07
CA LYS A 87 -14.28 -0.20 6.62
C LYS A 87 -14.96 -0.22 7.99
N GLY A 88 -14.51 0.63 8.91
CA GLY A 88 -15.18 0.83 10.19
C GLY A 88 -16.58 1.44 10.09
N SER A 89 -16.97 1.96 8.93
CA SER A 89 -18.36 2.31 8.60
C SER A 89 -19.29 1.10 8.40
N GLY A 90 -18.76 -0.13 8.48
CA GLY A 90 -19.51 -1.38 8.26
C GLY A 90 -19.40 -1.92 6.83
N LEU A 91 -18.75 -1.21 5.91
CA LEU A 91 -18.57 -1.68 4.54
C LEU A 91 -17.66 -2.91 4.49
N ASN A 92 -18.17 -3.99 3.89
CA ASN A 92 -17.51 -5.30 3.84
C ASN A 92 -17.23 -5.94 5.22
N LEU A 93 -17.92 -5.51 6.27
CA LEU A 93 -17.66 -5.99 7.64
C LEU A 93 -18.82 -6.85 8.16
N VAL A 94 -18.46 -7.91 8.87
CA VAL A 94 -19.32 -8.68 9.79
C VAL A 94 -18.87 -8.30 11.20
N ASP A 95 -19.73 -7.63 11.95
CA ASP A 95 -19.46 -7.16 13.30
C ASP A 95 -20.77 -7.14 14.13
N PRO A 96 -21.28 -8.32 14.56
CA PRO A 96 -22.50 -8.41 15.34
C PRO A 96 -22.42 -7.77 16.74
N LEU A 97 -21.20 -7.46 17.22
CA LEU A 97 -20.96 -6.88 18.53
C LEU A 97 -20.71 -5.36 18.48
N SER A 98 -20.82 -4.74 17.30
CA SER A 98 -20.63 -3.30 17.07
C SER A 98 -19.31 -2.78 17.66
N ARG A 99 -18.21 -3.49 17.41
CA ARG A 99 -16.85 -3.15 17.88
C ARG A 99 -16.09 -2.27 16.89
N ALA A 100 -16.60 -2.14 15.67
CA ALA A 100 -16.05 -1.27 14.65
C ALA A 100 -16.12 0.20 15.08
N ASN A 101 -15.06 0.94 14.79
CA ASN A 101 -14.97 2.37 14.96
C ASN A 101 -14.80 3.00 13.56
N PRO A 102 -15.65 3.98 13.19
CA PRO A 102 -15.65 4.59 11.87
C PRO A 102 -14.35 5.35 11.53
N GLU A 103 -13.52 5.67 12.51
CA GLU A 103 -12.20 6.29 12.30
C GLU A 103 -11.12 5.29 11.87
N PHE A 104 -11.46 4.02 11.66
CA PHE A 104 -10.51 2.98 11.26
C PHE A 104 -10.93 2.20 10.03
N ASP A 105 -9.93 1.83 9.23
CA ASP A 105 -9.99 0.70 8.30
C ASP A 105 -9.43 -0.54 9.00
N TYR A 106 -10.03 -1.70 8.72
CA TYR A 106 -9.63 -2.99 9.28
C TYR A 106 -9.02 -3.89 8.21
N TRP A 107 -7.89 -4.52 8.53
CA TRP A 107 -7.19 -5.42 7.63
C TRP A 107 -7.01 -6.80 8.27
N PHE A 108 -7.33 -7.84 7.51
CA PHE A 108 -7.47 -9.19 8.00
C PHE A 108 -6.39 -10.07 7.37
N TYR A 109 -5.50 -10.58 8.21
CA TYR A 109 -4.58 -11.64 7.85
C TYR A 109 -5.16 -12.97 8.33
N ARG A 110 -5.25 -13.95 7.41
CA ARG A 110 -5.86 -15.27 7.66
C ARG A 110 -7.28 -15.22 8.23
N ASP A 111 -8.11 -14.37 7.62
CA ASP A 111 -9.54 -14.27 7.91
C ASP A 111 -10.23 -15.65 7.89
N ARG A 112 -11.19 -15.86 8.79
CA ARG A 112 -11.95 -17.11 8.99
C ARG A 112 -11.12 -18.32 9.44
N THR A 113 -9.95 -18.08 10.03
CA THR A 113 -9.12 -19.12 10.66
C THR A 113 -8.92 -18.81 12.14
N ALA A 114 -8.55 -19.82 12.93
CA ALA A 114 -8.24 -19.64 14.35
C ALA A 114 -7.03 -18.71 14.60
N ASN A 115 -6.20 -18.48 13.58
CA ASN A 115 -5.03 -17.61 13.63
C ASN A 115 -5.29 -16.26 12.93
N CYS A 116 -6.54 -15.79 12.91
CA CYS A 116 -6.86 -14.50 12.31
C CYS A 116 -6.19 -13.36 13.09
N ILE A 117 -5.56 -12.45 12.35
CA ILE A 117 -4.99 -11.21 12.90
C ILE A 117 -5.70 -10.04 12.24
N VAL A 118 -6.22 -9.14 13.07
CA VAL A 118 -6.83 -7.89 12.64
C VAL A 118 -5.86 -6.75 12.92
N PHE A 119 -5.57 -5.98 11.88
CA PHE A 119 -4.87 -4.71 11.98
C PHE A 119 -5.88 -3.57 11.82
N ARG A 120 -5.70 -2.49 12.59
CA ARG A 120 -6.47 -1.25 12.45
C ARG A 120 -5.57 -0.13 11.92
N ALA A 121 -6.11 0.66 11.01
CA ALA A 121 -5.43 1.79 10.41
C ALA A 121 -6.31 3.03 10.51
N ALA A 122 -5.80 4.10 11.12
CA ALA A 122 -6.57 5.33 11.27
C ALA A 122 -6.87 5.97 9.91
N VAL A 123 -8.11 6.41 9.73
CA VAL A 123 -8.57 7.14 8.54
C VAL A 123 -9.13 8.51 8.94
N ASP A 124 -8.99 9.49 8.04
CA ASP A 124 -9.62 10.78 8.16
C ASP A 124 -11.13 10.70 7.82
N GLY A 125 -11.84 11.83 7.95
CA GLY A 125 -13.28 11.90 7.65
C GLY A 125 -13.64 11.59 6.19
N SER A 126 -12.67 11.43 5.29
CA SER A 126 -12.88 11.02 3.90
C SER A 126 -12.64 9.52 3.67
N GLY A 127 -12.26 8.77 4.70
CA GLY A 127 -11.91 7.35 4.59
C GLY A 127 -10.54 7.10 3.94
N VAL A 128 -9.69 8.14 3.89
CA VAL A 128 -8.29 8.07 3.49
C VAL A 128 -7.44 7.91 4.75
N ARG A 129 -6.39 7.09 4.69
CA ARG A 129 -5.49 6.89 5.84
C ARG A 129 -4.89 8.22 6.31
N ARG A 130 -4.90 8.47 7.62
CA ARG A 130 -4.32 9.70 8.21
C ARG A 130 -2.80 9.78 7.98
N ASP A 131 -2.13 8.64 7.96
CA ASP A 131 -0.68 8.54 7.74
C ASP A 131 -0.30 8.56 6.25
N GLY A 132 -1.27 8.79 5.35
CA GLY A 132 -1.10 8.69 3.90
C GLY A 132 -1.26 7.26 3.36
N PRO A 133 -1.17 7.07 2.02
CA PRO A 133 -1.19 5.73 1.42
C PRO A 133 -0.10 4.85 2.02
N LEU A 134 -0.32 3.53 2.07
CA LEU A 134 0.71 2.59 2.51
C LEU A 134 2.02 2.93 1.78
N PRO A 135 3.15 3.07 2.51
CA PRO A 135 4.38 3.45 1.85
C PRO A 135 4.69 2.46 0.74
N THR A 136 4.92 2.97 -0.47
CA THR A 136 5.26 2.15 -1.64
C THR A 136 6.73 1.70 -1.59
N ASN A 137 7.52 2.23 -0.65
CA ASN A 137 8.86 1.79 -0.25
C ASN A 137 9.19 2.34 1.15
N PRO A 138 9.97 1.61 1.99
CA PRO A 138 10.26 2.07 3.34
C PRO A 138 11.37 3.13 3.35
N PRO A 139 11.37 4.04 4.35
CA PRO A 139 12.56 4.29 5.13
C PRO A 139 12.35 3.62 6.49
N PHE A 140 12.86 2.40 6.66
CA PHE A 140 13.03 1.85 8.00
C PHE A 140 14.54 1.74 8.27
N ARG A 141 15.02 2.62 9.15
CA ARG A 141 16.27 2.41 9.89
C ARG A 141 15.93 1.54 11.10
N PRO A 142 16.51 0.34 11.23
CA PRO A 142 16.38 -0.43 12.45
C PRO A 142 17.21 0.26 13.55
N THR A 143 16.56 0.72 14.62
CA THR A 143 17.26 0.99 15.88
C THR A 143 17.68 -0.34 16.49
N ARG A 144 18.98 -0.42 16.80
CA ARG A 144 19.71 -1.56 17.38
C ARG A 144 19.26 -1.82 18.81
#